data_AF-A0ABD5DG35-F1
#
_entry.id   AF-A0ABD5DG35-F1
#
_cell.length_a   1.000
_cell.length_b   1.000
_cell.length_c   1.000
_cell.angle_alpha   90.00
_cell.angle_beta   90.00
_cell.angle_gamma   90.00
#
_symmetry.space_group_name_H-M   'P 1'
#
loop_
_entity.id
_entity.type
_entity.pdbx_description
1 polymer ?
#
loop_
_entity_poly.entity_id
_entity_poly.type
_entity_poly.pdbx_seq_one_letter_code
_entity_poly.pdbx_strand_id
1 'polypeptide(L)'
;DLSAGMLAQAQRNDAAQHYLLGDIEALPLPDACVDLAWSNLAVQWCDDLRAAIGELYRVARPGGRVAFSTLLADSLPELNQAWQAIDDRPHANRFLSEAA
;
A
#
# COMPACT_ATOMS: atom_id res chain seq x y z
N ASP A 1 -7.96 5.40 2.72
CA ASP A 1 -7.71 4.18 3.52
C ASP A 1 -8.97 3.33 3.47
N LEU A 2 -8.83 2.02 3.33
CA LEU A 2 -9.97 1.09 3.28
C LEU A 2 -10.59 0.89 4.67
N SER A 3 -9.81 1.10 5.74
CA SER A 3 -10.24 0.94 7.12
C SER A 3 -10.78 2.25 7.70
N ALA A 4 -12.08 2.26 8.02
CA ALA A 4 -12.71 3.36 8.73
C ALA A 4 -12.07 3.61 10.11
N GLY A 5 -11.59 2.56 10.78
CA GLY A 5 -10.91 2.67 12.08
C GLY A 5 -9.57 3.39 11.98
N MET A 6 -8.79 3.10 10.93
CA MET A 6 -7.51 3.78 10.69
C MET A 6 -7.72 5.26 10.35
N LEU A 7 -8.74 5.60 9.56
CA LEU A 7 -9.09 7.00 9.29
C LEU A 7 -9.47 7.75 10.57
N ALA A 8 -10.30 7.14 11.42
CA ALA A 8 -10.68 7.75 12.69
C ALA A 8 -9.45 7.98 13.59
N GLN A 9 -8.48 7.06 13.58
CA GLN A 9 -7.22 7.26 14.31
C GLN A 9 -6.35 8.37 13.69
N ALA A 10 -6.24 8.42 12.36
CA ALA A 10 -5.49 9.46 11.66
C ALA A 10 -6.08 10.86 11.91
N GLN A 11 -7.41 10.97 11.92
CA GLN A 11 -8.15 12.20 12.25
C GLN A 11 -7.85 12.67 13.68
N ARG A 12 -7.85 11.75 14.66
CA ARG A 12 -7.47 12.09 16.04
C ARG A 12 -6.04 12.60 16.16
N ASN A 13 -5.15 12.16 15.26
CA ASN A 13 -3.75 12.54 15.24
C ASN A 13 -3.48 13.80 14.40
N ASP A 14 -4.49 14.39 13.77
CA ASP A 14 -4.36 15.51 12.82
C ASP A 14 -3.29 15.26 11.74
N ALA A 15 -3.27 14.04 11.20
CA ALA A 15 -2.23 13.60 10.27
C ALA A 15 -2.32 14.20 8.86
N ALA A 16 -3.49 14.73 8.48
CA ALA A 16 -3.75 15.28 7.16
C ALA A 16 -4.90 16.31 7.17
N GLN A 17 -4.99 17.12 6.11
CA GLN A 17 -6.10 18.07 5.92
C GLN A 17 -7.40 17.38 5.50
N HIS A 18 -7.30 16.26 4.76
CA HIS A 18 -8.43 15.50 4.26
C HIS A 18 -8.22 14.00 4.50
N TYR A 19 -9.33 13.31 4.76
CA TYR A 19 -9.37 11.89 5.08
C TYR A 19 -10.43 11.24 4.20
N LEU A 20 -10.07 10.19 3.48
CA LEU A 20 -10.96 9.55 2.51
C LEU A 20 -11.02 8.05 2.75
N LEU A 21 -12.23 7.54 2.97
CA LEU A 21 -12.51 6.11 2.94
C LEU A 21 -12.54 5.65 1.49
N GLY A 22 -11.69 4.68 1.16
CA GLY A 22 -11.57 4.21 -0.21
C GLY A 22 -10.54 3.11 -0.34
N ASP A 23 -10.81 2.25 -1.31
CA ASP A 23 -9.90 1.21 -1.77
C ASP A 23 -8.85 1.84 -2.69
N ILE A 24 -7.59 1.44 -2.54
CA ILE A 24 -6.51 1.87 -3.42
C ILE A 24 -6.64 1.25 -4.82
N GLU A 25 -7.32 0.11 -4.94
CA GLU A 25 -7.61 -0.57 -6.21
C GLU A 25 -8.80 0.06 -6.95
N ALA A 26 -9.54 0.96 -6.29
CA ALA A 26 -10.65 1.73 -6.86
C ALA A 26 -10.79 3.08 -6.14
N LEU A 27 -9.87 4.01 -6.43
CA LEU A 27 -9.79 5.29 -5.73
C LEU A 27 -11.03 6.15 -6.02
N PRO A 28 -11.73 6.66 -4.99
CA PRO A 28 -12.87 7.56 -5.15
C PRO A 28 -12.40 9.00 -5.42
N LEU A 29 -11.52 9.16 -6.41
CA LEU A 29 -10.92 10.42 -6.83
C LEU A 29 -11.03 10.57 -8.36
N PRO A 30 -11.21 11.79 -8.88
CA PRO A 30 -11.19 12.03 -10.32
C PRO A 30 -9.82 11.74 -10.95
N ASP A 31 -9.81 11.58 -12.27
CA ASP A 31 -8.58 11.49 -13.05
C ASP A 31 -7.77 12.79 -12.94
N ALA A 32 -6.44 12.66 -12.96
CA ALA A 32 -5.51 13.79 -13.06
C ALA A 32 -5.72 14.92 -12.03
N CYS A 33 -6.16 14.59 -10.81
CA CYS A 33 -6.53 15.57 -9.79
C CYS A 33 -5.41 15.87 -8.77
N VAL A 34 -4.32 15.11 -8.76
CA VAL A 34 -3.19 15.33 -7.83
C VAL A 34 -1.83 15.45 -8.53
N ASP A 35 -0.93 16.14 -7.86
CA ASP A 35 0.44 16.38 -8.33
C ASP A 35 1.38 15.21 -8.01
N LEU A 36 1.09 14.54 -6.89
CA LEU A 36 1.81 13.40 -6.35
C LEU A 36 0.79 12.40 -5.79
N ALA A 37 0.88 11.15 -6.25
CA ALA A 37 0.26 10.02 -5.60
C ALA A 37 1.35 9.18 -4.92
N TRP A 38 1.21 8.92 -3.62
CA TRP A 38 2.21 8.19 -2.84
C TRP A 38 1.56 7.15 -1.94
N SER A 39 2.13 5.94 -1.95
CA SER A 39 1.74 4.84 -1.06
C SER A 39 2.93 4.31 -0.28
N ASN A 40 2.81 4.18 1.04
CA ASN A 40 3.91 3.72 1.88
C ASN A 40 3.57 2.44 2.62
N LEU A 41 4.25 1.34 2.27
CA LEU A 41 4.05 0.01 2.87
C LEU A 41 2.56 -0.40 2.93
N ALA A 42 1.81 -0.10 1.87
CA ALA A 42 0.41 -0.50 1.76
C ALA A 42 0.11 -1.39 0.54
N VAL A 43 0.78 -1.17 -0.60
CA VAL A 43 0.46 -1.88 -1.85
C VAL A 43 0.70 -3.40 -1.80
N GLN A 44 1.50 -3.90 -0.85
CA GLN A 44 1.69 -5.34 -0.64
C GLN A 44 0.45 -6.06 -0.09
N TRP A 45 -0.57 -5.31 0.34
CA TRP A 45 -1.84 -5.86 0.83
C TRP A 45 -2.93 -5.87 -0.24
N CYS A 46 -2.64 -5.36 -1.43
CA CYS A 46 -3.57 -5.36 -2.57
C CYS A 46 -3.67 -6.75 -3.19
N ASP A 47 -4.87 -7.13 -3.63
CA ASP A 47 -5.10 -8.37 -4.35
C ASP A 47 -4.56 -8.28 -5.79
N ASP A 48 -4.64 -7.10 -6.40
CA ASP A 48 -4.11 -6.72 -7.70
C ASP A 48 -3.24 -5.46 -7.60
N LEU A 49 -1.93 -5.68 -7.45
CA LEU A 49 -0.92 -4.62 -7.45
C LEU A 49 -0.98 -3.75 -8.72
N ARG A 50 -1.29 -4.34 -9.89
CA ARG A 50 -1.37 -3.58 -11.15
C ARG A 50 -2.56 -2.62 -11.12
N ALA A 51 -3.70 -3.06 -10.59
CA ALA A 51 -4.86 -2.20 -10.41
C ALA A 51 -4.55 -1.04 -9.45
N ALA A 52 -3.96 -1.33 -8.28
CA ALA A 52 -3.59 -0.31 -7.31
C ALA A 52 -2.63 0.74 -7.88
N ILE A 53 -1.54 0.31 -8.55
CA ILE A 53 -0.60 1.25 -9.18
C ILE A 53 -1.27 1.99 -10.35
N GLY A 54 -2.16 1.34 -11.09
CA GLY A 54 -2.96 1.94 -12.15
C GLY A 54 -3.84 3.08 -11.65
N GLU A 55 -4.49 2.91 -10.51
CA GLU A 55 -5.29 3.95 -9.86
C GLU A 55 -4.44 5.12 -9.37
N LEU A 56 -3.29 4.85 -8.73
CA LEU A 56 -2.35 5.91 -8.34
C LEU A 56 -1.87 6.71 -9.56
N TYR A 57 -1.65 6.05 -10.69
CA TYR A 57 -1.30 6.70 -11.95
C TYR A 57 -2.47 7.51 -12.52
N ARG A 58 -3.69 6.96 -12.53
CA ARG A 58 -4.91 7.61 -13.07
C ARG A 58 -5.20 8.93 -12.36
N VAL A 59 -5.08 8.97 -11.04
CA VAL A 59 -5.36 10.19 -10.25
C VAL A 59 -4.23 11.23 -10.37
N ALA A 60 -3.01 10.81 -10.73
CA ALA A 60 -1.90 11.72 -10.94
C ALA A 60 -2.05 12.48 -12.27
N ARG A 61 -1.85 13.80 -12.24
CA ARG A 61 -1.92 14.63 -13.44
C ARG A 61 -0.78 14.30 -14.42
N PRO A 62 -0.93 14.62 -15.72
CA PRO A 62 0.20 14.58 -16.65
C PRO A 62 1.40 15.39 -16.12
N GLY A 63 2.58 14.77 -16.06
CA GLY A 63 3.78 15.37 -15.45
C GLY A 63 3.83 15.30 -13.92
N GLY A 64 2.80 14.76 -13.27
CA GLY A 64 2.80 14.40 -11.86
C GLY A 64 3.67 13.18 -11.56
N ARG A 65 3.77 12.85 -10.27
CA ARG A 65 4.63 11.74 -9.80
C ARG A 65 3.81 10.68 -9.10
N VAL A 66 4.21 9.43 -9.30
CA VAL A 66 3.76 8.29 -8.49
C VAL A 66 4.99 7.75 -7.76
N ALA A 67 4.84 7.51 -6.46
CA ALA A 67 5.87 6.86 -5.65
C ALA A 67 5.22 5.80 -4.77
N PHE A 68 5.92 4.69 -4.54
CA PHE A 68 5.48 3.74 -3.52
C PHE A 68 6.65 3.02 -2.87
N SER A 69 6.42 2.50 -1.68
CA SER A 69 7.30 1.54 -1.01
C SER A 69 6.52 0.25 -0.73
N THR A 70 7.23 -0.87 -0.80
CA THR A 70 6.66 -2.21 -0.57
C THR A 70 7.71 -3.12 0.04
N LEU A 71 7.27 -4.28 0.54
CA LEU A 71 8.15 -5.37 0.95
C LEU A 71 8.31 -6.34 -0.23
N LEU A 72 9.51 -6.89 -0.34
CA LEU A 72 9.85 -7.94 -1.30
C LEU A 72 10.08 -9.28 -0.58
N ALA A 73 10.18 -10.36 -1.33
CA ALA A 73 10.31 -11.73 -0.81
C ALA A 73 11.50 -11.92 0.15
N ASP A 74 12.55 -11.13 -0.01
CA ASP A 74 13.77 -11.10 0.80
C ASP A 74 13.73 -10.04 1.92
N SER A 75 12.62 -9.30 2.04
CA SER A 75 12.40 -8.39 3.17
C SER A 75 12.13 -9.17 4.46
N LEU A 76 12.63 -8.65 5.59
CA LEU A 76 12.43 -9.20 6.93
C LEU A 76 12.91 -10.67 7.10
N PRO A 77 14.15 -11.02 6.68
CA PRO A 77 14.64 -12.39 6.78
C PRO A 77 14.65 -12.94 8.20
N GLU A 78 14.85 -12.09 9.21
CA GLU A 78 14.84 -12.46 10.63
C GLU A 78 13.46 -12.93 11.09
N LEU A 79 12.39 -12.38 10.53
CA LEU A 79 11.02 -12.80 10.84
C LEU A 79 10.77 -14.22 10.33
N ASN A 80 11.18 -14.50 9.09
CA ASN A 80 11.10 -15.84 8.51
C ASN A 80 11.93 -16.85 9.30
N GLN A 81 13.16 -16.46 9.70
CA GLN A 81 14.03 -17.29 10.53
C GLN A 81 13.41 -17.59 11.91
N ALA A 82 12.79 -16.60 12.55
CA ALA A 82 12.15 -16.78 13.86
C ALA A 82 11.00 -17.79 13.79
N TRP A 83 10.20 -17.76 12.72
CA TRP A 83 9.08 -18.68 12.54
C TRP A 83 9.51 -20.15 12.35
N GLN A 84 10.67 -20.38 11.72
CA GLN A 84 11.25 -21.73 11.57
C GLN A 84 11.59 -22.39 12.91
N ALA A 85 11.77 -21.62 13.98
CA ALA A 85 12.00 -22.17 15.32
C ALA A 85 10.74 -22.74 15.97
N ILE A 86 9.55 -22.44 15.42
CA ILE A 86 8.25 -22.88 15.96
C ILE A 86 7.73 -24.10 15.20
N ASP A 87 7.55 -23.97 13.88
CA ASP A 87 7.15 -25.08 12.99
C ASP A 87 7.46 -24.74 11.51
N ASP A 88 7.17 -25.68 10.61
CA ASP A 88 7.43 -25.56 9.16
C ASP A 88 6.30 -24.84 8.38
N ARG A 89 5.28 -24.28 9.04
CA ARG A 89 4.16 -23.62 8.36
C ARG A 89 4.50 -22.17 7.99
N PRO A 90 3.93 -21.63 6.90
CA PRO A 90 4.06 -20.21 6.61
C PRO A 90 3.26 -19.38 7.63
N HIS A 91 3.97 -18.54 8.38
CA HIS A 91 3.39 -17.60 9.36
C HIS A 91 3.49 -16.13 8.92
N ALA A 92 4.31 -15.83 7.91
CA ALA A 92 4.46 -14.50 7.34
C ALA A 92 3.78 -14.43 5.97
N ASN A 93 3.41 -13.21 5.56
CA ASN A 93 2.86 -12.98 4.24
C ASN A 93 3.90 -13.26 3.16
N ARG A 94 3.42 -13.75 2.02
CA ARG A 94 4.26 -13.94 0.83
C ARG A 94 4.31 -12.62 0.06
N PHE A 95 5.52 -12.10 -0.12
CA PHE A 95 5.77 -10.91 -0.95
C PHE A 95 6.33 -11.30 -2.32
N LEU A 96 6.22 -10.37 -3.27
CA LEU A 96 6.77 -10.54 -4.62
C LEU A 96 8.29 -10.42 -4.61
N SER A 97 8.97 -11.05 -5.57
CA SER A 97 10.40 -10.80 -5.81
C SER A 97 10.58 -9.52 -6.63
N GLU A 98 11.80 -8.98 -6.66
CA GLU A 98 12.12 -7.79 -7.45
C GLU A 98 11.84 -7.96 -8.96
N ALA A 99 11.97 -9.18 -9.47
CA ALA A 99 11.80 -9.50 -10.90
C ALA A 99 10.35 -9.80 -11.32
N ALA A 100 9.38 -9.70 -10.39
CA ALA A 100 7.98 -10.09 -10.60
C ALA A 100 7.18 -9.12 -11.47
#